data_AF-A0A258RWY4-F1
#
_entry.id   AF-A0A258RWY4-F1
#
_cell.length_a   1.000
_cell.length_b   1.000
_cell.length_c   1.000
_cell.angle_alpha   90.00
_cell.angle_beta   90.00
_cell.angle_gamma   90.00
#
_symmetry.space_group_name_H-M   'P 1'
#
loop_
_entity.id
_entity.type
_entity.pdbx_description
1 polymer ?
#
loop_
_entity_poly.entity_id
_entity_poly.type
_entity_poly.pdbx_seq_one_letter_code
_entity_poly.pdbx_strand_id
1 'polypeptide(L)' 'MKAFLINYNHGGQRYALELHATDAEDAKARLNSLLYGRVCGEVAMKLPAPLGPLAGLICSLRNAFGR' A
#
# COMPACT_ATOMS: atom_id res chain seq x y z
N MET A 1 -4.41 2.06 14.99
CA MET A 1 -4.50 2.64 13.63
C MET A 1 -3.35 2.10 12.80
N LYS A 2 -3.66 1.62 11.59
CA LYS A 2 -2.72 1.01 10.65
C LYS A 2 -2.79 1.75 9.31
N ALA A 3 -1.69 1.77 8.57
CA ALA A 3 -1.61 2.38 7.25
C ALA A 3 -1.85 1.32 6.17
N PHE A 4 -2.84 1.54 5.31
CA PHE A 4 -3.18 0.70 4.19
C PHE A 4 -2.81 1.41 2.89
N LEU A 5 -2.22 0.67 1.95
CA LEU A 5 -1.85 1.21 0.64
C LEU A 5 -3.05 1.10 -0.31
N ILE A 6 -3.43 2.23 -0.90
CA ILE A 6 -4.48 2.31 -1.90
C ILE A 6 -3.87 2.73 -3.23
N ASN A 7 -4.23 2.02 -4.29
CA ASN A 7 -4.02 2.50 -5.64
C ASN A 7 -5.29 3.21 -6.11
N TYR A 8 -5.17 4.49 -6.42
CA TYR A 8 -6.23 5.36 -6.89
C TYR A 8 -5.96 5.75 -8.34
N ASN A 9 -6.92 5.54 -9.23
CA ASN A 9 -6.80 5.93 -10.64
C ASN A 9 -7.75 7.09 -10.95
N HIS A 10 -7.21 8.21 -11.42
CA HIS A 10 -8.01 9.37 -11.79
C HIS A 10 -7.40 10.08 -12.98
N GLY A 11 -8.22 10.40 -14.00
CA GLY A 11 -7.75 11.11 -15.20
C GLY A 11 -6.67 10.36 -15.99
N GLY A 12 -6.63 9.03 -15.92
CA GLY A 12 -5.59 8.20 -16.56
C GLY A 12 -4.28 8.11 -15.77
N GLN A 13 -4.17 8.80 -14.63
CA GLN A 13 -3.01 8.77 -13.75
C GLN A 13 -3.22 7.82 -12.56
N ARG A 14 -2.14 7.21 -12.08
CA ARG A 14 -2.15 6.29 -10.93
C ARG A 14 -1.45 6.92 -9.73
N TYR A 15 -2.14 6.93 -8.60
CA TYR A 15 -1.66 7.46 -7.33
C TYR A 15 -1.61 6.35 -6.29
N ALA A 16 -0.50 6.27 -5.55
CA ALA A 16 -0.41 5.44 -4.36
C ALA A 16 -0.65 6.34 -3.14
N LEU A 17 -1.73 6.05 -2.40
CA LEU A 17 -2.16 6.82 -1.23
C LEU A 17 -2.09 5.93 0.01
N GLU A 18 -1.69 6.52 1.14
CA GLU A 18 -1.77 5.86 2.43
C GLU A 18 -3.09 6.23 3.11
N LEU A 19 -3.88 5.23 3.47
CA LEU A 19 -5.11 5.40 4.23
C LEU A 19 -4.93 4.85 5.62
N HIS A 20 -5.12 5.71 6.62
CA HIS A 20 -5.09 5.32 8.01
C HIS A 20 -6.48 4.80 8.41
N ALA A 21 -6.55 3.53 8.80
CA ALA A 21 -7.77 2.88 9.25
C ALA A 21 -7.52 2.03 10.49
N THR A 22 -8.59 1.66 11.20
CA THR A 22 -8.49 0.86 12.43
C THR A 22 -8.25 -0.61 12.11
N ASP A 23 -8.92 -1.11 11.09
CA ASP A 23 -8.86 -2.48 10.58
C ASP A 23 -9.08 -2.51 9.05
N ALA A 24 -9.03 -3.71 8.47
CA ALA A 24 -9.17 -3.90 7.02
C ALA A 24 -10.58 -3.61 6.49
N GLU A 25 -11.63 -3.78 7.31
CA GLU A 25 -13.01 -3.48 6.90
C GLU A 25 -13.25 -1.96 6.89
N ASP A 26 -12.75 -1.24 7.89
CA ASP A 26 -12.74 0.22 7.95
C ASP A 26 -11.95 0.82 6.77
N ALA A 27 -10.81 0.22 6.42
CA ALA A 27 -10.05 0.62 5.24
C ALA A 27 -10.86 0.45 3.95
N LYS A 28 -11.61 -0.66 3.82
CA LYS A 28 -12.45 -0.95 2.65
C LYS A 28 -13.67 -0.02 2.60
N ALA A 29 -14.30 0.27 3.73
CA ALA A 29 -15.43 1.19 3.83
C ALA A 29 -15.03 2.62 3.41
N ARG A 30 -13.88 3.10 3.91
CA ARG A 30 -13.30 4.38 3.51
C ARG A 30 -12.88 4.40 2.04
N LEU A 31 -12.34 3.30 1.52
CA LEU A 31 -12.02 3.20 0.09
C LEU A 31 -13.28 3.21 -0.79
N ASN A 32 -14.40 2.62 -0.35
CA ASN A 32 -15.66 2.70 -1.10
C ASN A 32 -16.19 4.14 -1.23
N SER A 33 -15.74 5.07 -0.38
CA SER A 33 -16.03 6.50 -0.55
C SER A 33 -15.15 7.19 -1.61
N LEU A 34 -14.06 6.55 -2.05
CA LEU A 34 -13.16 7.03 -3.10
C LEU A 34 -13.54 6.37 -4.44
N LEU A 35 -14.25 7.10 -5.31
CA LEU A 35 -14.53 6.66 -6.68
C LEU A 35 -13.22 6.28 -7.38
N TYR A 36 -13.09 5.04 -7.85
CA TYR A 36 -11.92 4.47 -8.54
C TYR A 36 -10.72 4.02 -7.67
N GLY A 37 -10.89 3.90 -6.35
CA GLY A 37 -9.88 3.28 -5.48
C GLY A 37 -9.88 1.74 -5.54
N ARG A 38 -8.70 1.11 -5.42
CA ARG A 38 -8.56 -0.32 -5.05
C ARG A 38 -7.61 -0.49 -3.86
N VAL A 39 -7.99 -1.31 -2.87
CA VAL A 39 -7.12 -1.67 -1.73
C VAL A 39 -6.04 -2.62 -2.24
N CYS A 40 -4.77 -2.29 -2.02
CA CYS A 40 -3.64 -3.13 -2.44
C CYS A 40 -2.98 -3.89 -1.29
N GLY A 41 -3.32 -3.58 -0.04
CA GLY A 41 -2.86 -4.31 1.15
C GLY A 41 -2.46 -3.38 2.29
N GLU A 42 -1.99 -3.96 3.40
CA GLU A 42 -1.40 -3.23 4.52
C GLU A 42 0.04 -2.81 4.19
N VAL A 43 0.44 -1.59 4.55
CA VAL A 43 1.82 -1.12 4.38
C VAL A 43 2.70 -1.83 5.40
N ALA A 44 3.42 -2.83 4.94
CA ALA A 44 4.19 -3.72 5.82
C ALA A 44 5.56 -3.13 6.20
N MET A 45 6.12 -2.24 5.37
CA MET A 45 7.39 -1.53 5.60
C MET A 45 7.55 -0.40 4.57
N LYS A 46 8.22 0.70 4.98
CA LYS A 46 8.65 1.78 4.09
C LYS A 46 10.15 1.67 3.86
N LEU A 47 10.58 1.53 2.61
CA LEU A 47 12.00 1.48 2.24
C LEU A 47 12.39 2.82 1.58
N PRO A 48 13.39 3.55 2.12
CA PRO A 48 13.86 4.78 1.51
C PRO A 48 14.55 4.52 0.17
N ALA A 49 14.22 5.33 -0.84
CA ALA A 49 14.76 5.24 -2.20
C ALA A 49 16.31 5.21 -2.32
N PRO A 50 17.09 5.89 -1.44
CA PRO A 50 18.55 5.79 -1.43
C PRO A 50 19.12 4.39 -1.23
N LEU A 51 18.33 3.44 -0.72
CA LEU A 51 18.78 2.04 -0.59
C LEU A 51 18.98 1.34 -1.95
N GLY A 52 18.48 1.93 -3.04
CA GLY A 52 18.75 1.46 -4.39
C GLY A 52 18.47 -0.04 -4.57
N PRO A 53 19.41 -0.83 -5.14
CA PRO A 53 19.22 -2.27 -5.37
C PRO A 53 18.94 -3.09 -4.11
N LEU A 54 19.41 -2.64 -2.93
CA LEU A 54 19.21 -3.33 -1.67
C LEU A 54 17.73 -3.36 -1.25
N ALA A 55 16.96 -2.32 -1.60
CA ALA A 55 15.52 -2.31 -1.35
C ALA A 55 14.81 -3.47 -2.07
N GLY A 56 15.23 -3.80 -3.29
CA GLY A 56 14.71 -4.94 -4.03
C GLY A 56 15.04 -6.29 -3.36
N LEU A 57 16.26 -6.42 -2.84
CA LEU A 57 16.72 -7.61 -2.11
C LEU A 57 15.94 -7.82 -0.81
N ILE A 58 15.76 -6.76 -0.02
CA ILE A 58 15.00 -6.78 1.23
C ILE A 58 13.53 -7.14 0.98
N CYS A 59 12.90 -6.53 -0.04
CA CYS A 59 11.54 -6.88 -0.44
C CYS A 59 11.42 -8.34 -0.87
N SER A 60 12.39 -8.85 -1.65
CA SER A 60 12.39 -10.22 -2.15
C SER A 60 12.54 -11.23 -1.01
N LEU A 61 13.47 -11.00 -0.08
CA LEU A 61 13.64 -11.84 1.10
C LEU A 61 12.38 -11.85 1.96
N ARG A 62 11.81 -10.69 2.27
CA ARG A 62 10.56 -10.61 3.06
C ARG A 62 9.43 -11.39 2.40
N ASN A 63 9.24 -11.24 1.10
CA ASN A 63 8.17 -11.92 0.38
C ASN A 63 8.40 -13.43 0.27
N ALA A 64 9.66 -13.89 0.30
CA ALA A 64 10.00 -15.30 0.33
C ALA A 64 9.76 -15.93 1.72
N PHE A 65 10.00 -15.19 2.80
CA PHE A 65 9.78 -15.65 4.18
C PHE A 65 8.35 -15.43 4.71
N GLY A 66 7.59 -14.53 4.09
CA GLY A 66 6.20 -14.23 4.45
C GLY A 66 5.15 -15.04 3.67
N ARG A 67 5.60 -16.00 2.87
CA ARG A 67 4.75 -16.94 2.11
C ARG A 67 4.63 -18.25 2.89
#